data_AF-A0AAD7PQ06-F1
#
_entry.id   AF-A0AAD7PQ06-F1
#
_cell.length_a   1.000
_cell.length_b   1.000
_cell.length_c   1.000
_cell.angle_alpha   90.00
_cell.angle_beta   90.00
_cell.angle_gamma   90.00
#
_symmetry.space_group_name_H-M   'P 1'
#
loop_
_entity.id
_entity.type
_entity.pdbx_description
1 polymer ?
#
loop_
_entity_poly.entity_id
_entity_poly.type
_entity_poly.pdbx_seq_one_letter_code
_entity_poly.pdbx_strand_id
1 'polypeptide(L)'
;MILYRPILQIFVFVFLFVLIRVILFKTGLIYSVKKWWRIIHDCFHVYQSFKVPEFNESMQENHLYKKVSLYLHSLPSMEDSDFTNLITGKKPNDIVLCLDSNQTVEDDFLGARIFWVNEQVEKSESNRRNFVLKIRKADKRRILRPYLQHIHTVADEIEQQRKRDLKLYMNVTGNNGRWRSIPFTHPSTFDTIAMEIESEKQSQVRFGIFPQSQTIL
;
A
#
# COMPACT_ATOMS: atom_id res chain seq x y z
N MET A 1 -18.72 -2.01 -83.28
CA MET A 1 -17.69 -2.85 -82.61
C MET A 1 -16.59 -2.05 -81.90
N ILE A 2 -16.50 -0.71 -82.05
CA ILE A 2 -15.40 0.12 -81.51
C ILE A 2 -15.62 0.57 -80.04
N LEU A 3 -16.88 0.70 -79.61
CA LEU A 3 -17.23 1.17 -78.25
C LEU A 3 -17.05 0.11 -77.14
N TYR A 4 -16.93 -1.17 -77.49
CA TYR A 4 -16.81 -2.25 -76.50
C TYR A 4 -15.45 -2.28 -75.78
N ARG A 5 -14.38 -1.88 -76.46
CA ARG A 5 -13.03 -1.86 -75.89
C ARG A 5 -12.84 -0.88 -74.72
N PRO A 6 -13.25 0.40 -74.80
CA PRO A 6 -13.12 1.32 -73.67
C PRO A 6 -14.05 0.95 -72.50
N ILE A 7 -15.25 0.44 -72.78
CA ILE A 7 -16.19 -0.01 -71.75
C ILE A 7 -15.61 -1.20 -70.97
N LEU A 8 -15.06 -2.20 -71.67
CA LEU A 8 -14.40 -3.33 -71.03
C LEU A 8 -13.22 -2.89 -70.15
N GLN A 9 -12.42 -1.93 -70.60
CA GLN A 9 -11.32 -1.36 -69.81
C GLN A 9 -11.82 -0.70 -68.52
N ILE A 10 -12.91 0.08 -68.58
CA ILE A 10 -13.51 0.71 -67.39
C ILE A 10 -13.98 -0.37 -66.40
N PHE A 11 -14.65 -1.42 -66.87
CA PHE A 11 -15.08 -2.53 -66.00
C PHE A 11 -13.90 -3.23 -65.32
N VAL A 12 -12.81 -3.47 -66.04
CA VAL A 12 -11.59 -4.07 -65.48
C VAL A 12 -10.96 -3.16 -64.42
N PHE A 13 -10.89 -1.84 -64.66
CA PHE A 13 -10.37 -0.88 -63.69
C PHE A 13 -11.22 -0.80 -62.42
N VAL A 14 -12.55 -0.77 -62.56
CA VAL A 14 -13.48 -0.77 -61.41
C VAL A 14 -13.34 -2.07 -60.63
N PHE A 15 -13.25 -3.21 -61.31
CA PHE A 15 -13.05 -4.51 -60.67
C PHE A 15 -11.71 -4.58 -59.91
N LEU A 16 -10.62 -4.12 -60.51
CA LEU A 16 -9.31 -4.04 -59.86
C LEU A 16 -9.35 -3.14 -58.62
N PHE A 17 -10.00 -1.98 -58.72
CA PHE A 17 -10.14 -1.04 -57.61
C PHE A 17 -10.92 -1.65 -56.42
N VAL A 18 -12.01 -2.37 -56.71
CA VAL A 18 -12.79 -3.09 -55.68
C VAL A 18 -11.95 -4.20 -55.04
N LEU A 19 -11.19 -4.98 -55.83
CA LEU A 19 -10.28 -6.00 -55.29
C LEU A 19 -9.20 -5.38 -54.39
N ILE A 20 -8.58 -4.28 -54.80
CA ILE A 20 -7.58 -3.57 -53.99
C ILE A 20 -8.20 -3.08 -52.67
N ARG A 21 -9.41 -2.49 -52.71
CA ARG A 21 -10.13 -2.07 -51.49
C ARG A 21 -10.41 -3.24 -50.56
N VAL A 22 -10.86 -4.37 -51.08
CA VAL A 22 -11.12 -5.58 -50.29
C VAL A 22 -9.83 -6.14 -49.71
N ILE A 23 -8.73 -6.18 -50.48
CA ILE A 23 -7.43 -6.66 -50.02
C ILE A 23 -6.87 -5.75 -48.92
N LEU A 24 -6.89 -4.43 -49.10
CA LEU A 24 -6.43 -3.46 -48.10
C LEU A 24 -7.27 -3.52 -46.81
N PHE A 25 -8.58 -3.69 -46.93
CA PHE A 25 -9.45 -3.87 -45.77
C PHE A 25 -9.17 -5.19 -45.07
N LYS A 26 -9.00 -6.29 -45.82
CA LYS A 26 -8.66 -7.60 -45.22
C LYS A 26 -7.29 -7.58 -44.58
N THR A 27 -6.26 -7.01 -45.19
CA THR A 27 -4.91 -6.95 -44.60
C THR A 27 -4.87 -6.04 -43.38
N GLY A 28 -5.54 -4.88 -43.42
CA GLY A 28 -5.69 -3.98 -42.27
C GLY A 28 -6.49 -4.58 -41.11
N LEU A 29 -7.56 -5.33 -41.42
CA LEU A 29 -8.40 -6.02 -40.44
C LEU A 29 -7.66 -7.23 -39.84
N ILE A 30 -6.96 -8.03 -40.66
CA ILE A 30 -6.10 -9.13 -40.19
C ILE A 30 -4.99 -8.59 -39.28
N TYR A 31 -4.35 -7.47 -39.65
CA TYR A 31 -3.34 -6.83 -38.80
C TYR A 31 -3.94 -6.38 -37.47
N SER A 32 -5.09 -5.70 -37.50
CA SER A 32 -5.79 -5.22 -36.31
C SER A 32 -6.23 -6.38 -35.41
N VAL A 33 -6.81 -7.43 -35.98
CA VAL A 33 -7.23 -8.64 -35.26
C VAL A 33 -6.03 -9.38 -34.69
N LYS A 34 -4.92 -9.55 -35.42
CA LYS A 34 -3.70 -10.16 -34.89
C LYS A 34 -3.09 -9.34 -33.77
N LYS A 35 -3.11 -8.02 -33.87
CA LYS A 35 -2.64 -7.10 -32.82
C LYS A 35 -3.50 -7.21 -31.57
N TRP A 36 -4.82 -7.22 -31.73
CA TRP A 36 -5.77 -7.40 -30.64
C TRP A 36 -5.64 -8.79 -30.02
N TRP A 37 -5.54 -9.84 -30.83
CA TRP A 37 -5.31 -11.21 -30.38
C TRP A 37 -4.02 -11.33 -29.58
N ARG A 38 -2.93 -10.66 -30.01
CA ARG A 38 -1.68 -10.62 -29.25
C ARG A 38 -1.84 -9.89 -27.91
N ILE A 39 -2.50 -8.73 -27.90
CA ILE A 39 -2.80 -7.97 -26.67
C ILE A 39 -3.66 -8.80 -25.71
N ILE A 40 -4.66 -9.51 -26.25
CA ILE A 40 -5.57 -10.37 -25.49
C ILE A 40 -4.80 -11.59 -24.96
N HIS A 41 -4.01 -12.27 -25.79
CA HIS A 41 -3.17 -13.39 -25.40
C HIS A 41 -2.11 -13.00 -24.34
N ASP A 42 -1.50 -11.82 -24.49
CA ASP A 42 -0.56 -11.26 -23.51
C ASP A 42 -1.28 -10.85 -22.20
N CYS A 43 -2.55 -10.48 -22.29
CA CYS A 43 -3.43 -10.27 -21.15
C CYS A 43 -3.82 -11.58 -20.46
N PHE A 44 -3.83 -12.70 -21.20
CA PHE A 44 -4.04 -14.06 -20.68
C PHE A 44 -2.78 -14.68 -20.07
N HIS A 45 -1.58 -14.10 -20.22
CA HIS A 45 -0.46 -14.31 -19.28
C HIS A 45 -0.69 -13.46 -18.02
N VAL A 46 -1.72 -13.86 -17.27
CA VAL A 46 -2.63 -13.03 -16.48
C VAL A 46 -1.95 -12.15 -15.42
N TYR A 47 -0.94 -12.66 -14.72
CA TYR A 47 -0.38 -11.98 -13.55
C TYR A 47 1.04 -11.46 -13.78
N GLN A 48 1.34 -10.30 -13.18
CA GLN A 48 2.69 -9.78 -13.06
C GLN A 48 3.06 -9.64 -11.58
N SER A 49 4.29 -10.04 -11.25
CA SER A 49 4.86 -9.96 -9.91
C SER A 49 5.78 -8.73 -9.77
N PHE A 50 5.70 -8.04 -8.63
CA PHE A 50 6.63 -6.99 -8.21
C PHE A 50 7.21 -7.36 -6.86
N LYS A 51 8.54 -7.32 -6.75
CA LYS A 51 9.26 -7.68 -5.54
C LYS A 51 9.64 -6.44 -4.75
N VAL A 52 9.32 -6.42 -3.46
CA VAL A 52 9.67 -5.39 -2.50
C VAL A 52 10.59 -6.03 -1.47
N PRO A 53 11.92 -5.84 -1.59
CA PRO A 53 12.87 -6.41 -0.65
C PRO A 53 12.86 -5.63 0.68
N GLU A 54 13.10 -6.34 1.78
CA GLU A 54 13.26 -5.75 3.12
C GLU A 54 14.49 -4.83 3.20
N PHE A 55 15.59 -5.22 2.57
CA PHE A 55 16.82 -4.44 2.51
C PHE A 55 17.16 -4.08 1.06
N ASN A 56 17.60 -2.84 0.86
CA ASN A 56 18.17 -2.38 -0.40
C ASN A 56 19.58 -2.97 -0.61
N GLU A 57 20.15 -2.79 -1.81
CA GLU A 57 21.51 -3.26 -2.15
C GLU A 57 22.58 -2.74 -1.18
N SER A 58 22.36 -1.56 -0.60
CA SER A 58 23.23 -0.93 0.42
C SER A 58 22.96 -1.39 1.86
N MET A 59 22.22 -2.51 2.07
CA MET A 59 21.79 -3.03 3.38
C MET A 59 20.95 -2.07 4.23
N GLN A 60 20.40 -1.01 3.63
CA GLN A 60 19.45 -0.12 4.30
C GLN A 60 18.05 -0.71 4.27
N GLU A 61 17.31 -0.56 5.37
CA GLU A 61 15.91 -1.00 5.46
C GLU A 61 15.03 -0.23 4.46
N ASN A 62 14.22 -0.95 3.70
CA ASN A 62 13.34 -0.39 2.72
C ASN A 62 12.07 0.17 3.39
N HIS A 63 11.89 1.49 3.33
CA HIS A 63 10.72 2.12 3.92
C HIS A 63 9.39 1.65 3.31
N LEU A 64 9.39 1.30 2.02
CA LEU A 64 8.19 0.75 1.37
C LEU A 64 7.83 -0.61 1.95
N TYR A 65 8.82 -1.46 2.24
CA TYR A 65 8.60 -2.76 2.86
C TYR A 65 7.91 -2.62 4.22
N LYS A 66 8.36 -1.68 5.05
CA LYS A 66 7.74 -1.41 6.36
C LYS A 66 6.28 -0.98 6.23
N LYS A 67 5.97 -0.07 5.29
CA LYS A 67 4.60 0.39 5.06
C LYS A 67 3.70 -0.73 4.53
N VAL A 68 4.20 -1.54 3.60
CA VAL A 68 3.48 -2.72 3.10
C VAL A 68 3.21 -3.70 4.23
N SER A 69 4.20 -4.01 5.07
CA SER A 69 4.00 -4.87 6.24
C SER A 69 2.88 -4.35 7.14
N LEU A 70 2.90 -3.06 7.51
CA LEU A 70 1.85 -2.45 8.34
C LEU A 70 0.47 -2.54 7.71
N TYR A 71 0.38 -2.27 6.40
CA TYR A 71 -0.88 -2.35 5.66
C TYR A 71 -1.41 -3.79 5.62
N LEU A 72 -0.56 -4.76 5.26
CA LEU A 72 -0.97 -6.17 5.21
C LEU A 72 -1.50 -6.63 6.57
N HIS A 73 -0.79 -6.33 7.67
CA HIS A 73 -1.24 -6.65 9.03
C HIS A 73 -2.57 -5.98 9.43
N SER A 74 -3.03 -4.97 8.70
CA SER A 74 -4.33 -4.33 8.94
C SER A 74 -5.46 -4.89 8.07
N LEU A 75 -5.16 -5.76 7.09
CA LEU A 75 -6.17 -6.32 6.21
C LEU A 75 -6.99 -7.40 6.94
N PRO A 76 -8.33 -7.38 6.84
CA PRO A 76 -9.18 -8.44 7.39
C PRO A 76 -8.87 -9.81 6.80
N SER A 77 -8.43 -9.85 5.54
CA SER A 77 -8.04 -11.09 4.84
C SER A 77 -6.81 -11.77 5.42
N MET A 78 -6.08 -11.12 6.34
CA MET A 78 -5.07 -11.81 7.14
C MET A 78 -5.70 -12.71 8.21
N GLU A 79 -6.82 -12.31 8.83
CA GLU A 79 -7.49 -13.12 9.85
C GLU A 79 -8.16 -14.36 9.26
N ASP A 80 -8.63 -14.26 8.01
CA ASP A 80 -9.28 -15.35 7.27
C ASP A 80 -8.29 -16.31 6.58
N SER A 81 -6.98 -16.07 6.68
CA SER A 81 -5.99 -16.91 6.00
C SER A 81 -5.68 -18.17 6.81
N ASP A 82 -5.81 -19.35 6.18
CA ASP A 82 -5.62 -20.68 6.79
C ASP A 82 -4.26 -20.90 7.50
N PHE A 83 -3.26 -20.03 7.31
CA PHE A 83 -1.87 -20.23 7.73
C PHE A 83 -1.20 -18.98 8.33
N THR A 84 -1.83 -18.27 9.26
CA THR A 84 -1.17 -17.18 10.00
C THR A 84 -0.43 -17.68 11.23
N ASN A 85 0.84 -17.30 11.37
CA ASN A 85 1.59 -17.51 12.60
C ASN A 85 1.17 -16.49 13.66
N LEU A 86 0.72 -16.97 14.82
CA LEU A 86 0.47 -16.11 15.97
C LEU A 86 1.80 -15.83 16.69
N ILE A 87 2.28 -14.60 16.63
CA ILE A 87 3.51 -14.19 17.30
C ILE A 87 3.18 -13.20 18.41
N THR A 88 3.82 -13.35 19.57
CA THR A 88 3.73 -12.35 20.64
C THR A 88 4.28 -11.01 20.13
N GLY A 89 3.42 -10.00 20.10
CA GLY A 89 3.74 -8.62 19.77
C GLY A 89 4.70 -7.97 20.77
N LYS A 90 4.95 -6.67 20.58
CA LYS A 90 5.91 -5.93 21.42
C LYS A 90 5.44 -5.74 22.87
N LYS A 91 4.19 -6.10 23.20
CA LYS A 91 3.62 -6.05 24.57
C LYS A 91 3.37 -7.48 25.06
N PRO A 92 3.55 -7.76 26.37
CA PRO A 92 3.04 -9.00 26.94
C PRO A 92 1.50 -8.99 26.80
N ASN A 93 0.91 -10.06 26.25
CA ASN A 93 -0.50 -10.23 25.81
C ASN A 93 -0.92 -9.64 24.45
N ASP A 94 -0.02 -9.01 23.68
CA ASP A 94 -0.35 -8.64 22.29
C ASP A 94 -0.06 -9.85 21.40
N ILE A 95 -1.05 -10.35 20.67
CA ILE A 95 -0.87 -11.45 19.71
C ILE A 95 -1.02 -10.83 18.32
N VAL A 96 0.05 -10.85 17.54
CA VAL A 96 0.08 -10.29 16.20
C VAL A 96 0.11 -11.45 15.20
N LEU A 97 -0.77 -11.39 14.21
CA LEU A 97 -0.77 -12.31 13.07
C LEU A 97 0.42 -11.97 12.18
N CYS A 98 1.37 -12.88 12.06
CA CYS A 98 2.50 -12.76 11.15
C CYS A 98 2.31 -13.66 9.93
N LEU A 99 2.58 -13.10 8.74
CA LEU A 99 2.62 -13.87 7.51
C LEU A 99 3.75 -14.90 7.58
N ASP A 100 3.40 -16.17 7.43
CA ASP A 100 4.40 -17.22 7.30
C ASP A 100 5.11 -17.16 5.93
N SER A 101 6.26 -17.82 5.84
CA SER A 101 6.98 -18.00 4.59
C SER A 101 6.08 -18.64 3.51
N ASN A 102 6.08 -18.06 2.31
CA ASN A 102 5.29 -18.45 1.14
C ASN A 102 3.75 -18.31 1.28
N GLN A 103 3.25 -17.71 2.35
CA GLN A 103 1.82 -17.44 2.50
C GLN A 103 1.35 -16.34 1.55
N THR A 104 0.15 -16.51 1.00
CA THR A 104 -0.50 -15.53 0.12
C THR A 104 -1.67 -14.85 0.84
N VAL A 105 -1.70 -13.51 0.82
CA VAL A 105 -2.82 -12.68 1.29
C VAL A 105 -3.53 -12.09 0.08
N GLU A 106 -4.84 -12.29 -0.01
CA GLU A 106 -5.71 -11.69 -1.03
C GLU A 106 -6.22 -10.33 -0.56
N ASP A 107 -6.32 -9.38 -1.47
CA ASP A 107 -6.88 -8.05 -1.25
C ASP A 107 -7.70 -7.64 -2.47
N ASP A 108 -8.77 -6.89 -2.25
CA ASP A 108 -9.69 -6.43 -3.29
C ASP A 108 -9.71 -4.90 -3.32
N PHE A 109 -9.13 -4.33 -4.38
CA PHE A 109 -9.02 -2.87 -4.52
C PHE A 109 -9.60 -2.40 -5.85
N LEU A 110 -10.60 -1.51 -5.80
CA LEU A 110 -11.29 -0.95 -6.96
C LEU A 110 -11.79 -2.03 -7.96
N GLY A 111 -12.31 -3.14 -7.41
CA GLY A 111 -12.85 -4.27 -8.17
C GLY A 111 -11.80 -5.18 -8.82
N ALA A 112 -10.53 -5.03 -8.46
CA ALA A 112 -9.46 -5.89 -8.92
C ALA A 112 -8.87 -6.68 -7.75
N ARG A 113 -8.56 -7.95 -8.02
CA ARG A 113 -7.92 -8.85 -7.05
C ARG A 113 -6.40 -8.68 -7.08
N ILE A 114 -5.84 -8.53 -5.90
CA ILE A 114 -4.41 -8.39 -5.64
C ILE A 114 -3.98 -9.49 -4.69
N PHE A 115 -2.80 -10.05 -4.92
CA PHE A 115 -2.23 -11.06 -4.04
C PHE A 115 -0.86 -10.62 -3.56
N TRP A 116 -0.60 -10.76 -2.27
CA TRP A 116 0.70 -10.52 -1.66
C TRP A 116 1.28 -11.82 -1.15
N VAL A 117 2.55 -12.09 -1.44
CA VAL A 117 3.26 -13.28 -0.96
C VAL A 117 4.46 -12.86 -0.13
N ASN A 118 4.63 -13.44 1.06
CA ASN A 118 5.85 -13.26 1.85
C ASN A 118 6.89 -14.32 1.46
N GLU A 119 7.89 -13.95 0.65
CA GLU A 119 8.92 -14.87 0.15
C GLU A 119 10.19 -14.75 1.01
N GLN A 120 10.59 -15.86 1.66
CA GLN A 120 11.88 -15.97 2.35
C GLN A 120 12.96 -16.42 1.37
N VAL A 121 14.12 -15.75 1.38
CA VAL A 121 15.26 -16.18 0.55
C VAL A 121 15.98 -17.32 1.27
N GLU A 122 15.68 -18.57 0.89
CA GLU A 122 16.26 -19.77 1.50
C GLU A 122 17.79 -19.89 1.33
N LYS A 123 18.39 -19.15 0.39
CA LYS A 123 19.80 -19.32 -0.03
C LYS A 123 20.81 -18.40 0.65
N SER A 124 20.41 -17.54 1.59
CA SER A 124 21.34 -16.64 2.29
C SER A 124 21.36 -16.89 3.79
N GLU A 125 22.57 -16.95 4.37
CA GLU A 125 22.79 -16.99 5.84
C GLU A 125 22.14 -15.81 6.59
N SER A 126 21.73 -14.77 5.86
CA SER A 126 20.83 -13.74 6.35
C SER A 126 19.39 -14.09 5.95
N ASN A 127 18.52 -14.27 6.95
CA ASN A 127 17.07 -14.49 6.81
C ASN A 127 16.37 -13.28 6.17
N ARG A 128 16.66 -12.99 4.90
CA ARG A 128 16.09 -11.85 4.17
C ARG A 128 14.68 -12.19 3.70
N ARG A 129 13.73 -11.32 4.02
CA ARG A 129 12.33 -11.47 3.60
C ARG A 129 12.02 -10.49 2.46
N ASN A 130 11.09 -10.87 1.60
CA ASN A 130 10.61 -10.00 0.54
C ASN A 130 9.09 -10.15 0.41
N PHE A 131 8.41 -9.04 0.15
CA PHE A 131 7.02 -9.11 -0.29
C PHE A 131 6.94 -9.15 -1.81
N VAL A 132 6.12 -10.05 -2.34
CA VAL A 132 5.86 -10.18 -3.77
C VAL A 132 4.40 -9.84 -4.04
N LEU A 133 4.17 -8.71 -4.69
CA LEU A 133 2.87 -8.27 -5.18
C LEU A 133 2.56 -8.94 -6.51
N LYS A 134 1.51 -9.75 -6.58
CA LYS A 134 0.98 -10.35 -7.80
C LYS A 134 -0.33 -9.65 -8.17
N ILE A 135 -0.35 -9.07 -9.37
CA ILE A 135 -1.48 -8.29 -9.88
C ILE A 135 -1.79 -8.67 -11.32
N ARG A 136 -3.06 -8.60 -11.73
CA ARG A 136 -3.44 -8.83 -13.12
C ARG A 136 -2.85 -7.75 -14.03
N LYS A 137 -2.27 -8.13 -15.17
CA LYS A 137 -1.69 -7.18 -16.13
C LYS A 137 -2.72 -6.22 -16.72
N ALA A 138 -3.97 -6.67 -16.88
CA ALA A 138 -5.09 -5.84 -17.31
C ALA A 138 -5.31 -4.65 -16.36
N ASP A 139 -5.32 -4.94 -15.06
CA ASP A 139 -5.64 -3.95 -14.03
C ASP A 139 -4.43 -3.08 -13.65
N LYS A 140 -3.21 -3.60 -13.79
CA LYS A 140 -1.94 -2.93 -13.47
C LYS A 140 -1.92 -1.45 -13.87
N ARG A 141 -2.27 -1.12 -15.12
CA ARG A 141 -2.18 0.27 -15.63
C ARG A 141 -3.07 1.25 -14.88
N ARG A 142 -4.22 0.76 -14.39
CA ARG A 142 -5.23 1.57 -13.70
C ARG A 142 -5.00 1.59 -12.20
N ILE A 143 -4.70 0.45 -11.59
CA ILE A 143 -4.77 0.30 -10.13
C ILE A 143 -3.42 0.36 -9.42
N LEU A 144 -2.30 0.04 -10.09
CA LEU A 144 -1.01 -0.12 -9.39
C LEU A 144 -0.60 1.15 -8.63
N ARG A 145 -0.67 2.30 -9.30
CA ARG A 145 -0.27 3.58 -8.68
C ARG A 145 -1.25 4.02 -7.58
N PRO A 146 -2.58 4.06 -7.81
CA PRO A 146 -3.53 4.35 -6.73
C PRO A 146 -3.43 3.39 -5.54
N TYR A 147 -3.18 2.11 -5.80
CA TYR A 147 -3.04 1.09 -4.75
C TYR A 147 -1.81 1.32 -3.88
N LEU A 148 -0.64 1.59 -4.48
CA LEU A 148 0.56 1.93 -3.71
C LEU A 148 0.38 3.22 -2.90
N GLN A 149 -0.34 4.21 -3.43
CA GLN A 149 -0.68 5.42 -2.69
C GLN A 149 -1.62 5.13 -1.51
N HIS A 150 -2.62 4.27 -1.71
CA HIS A 150 -3.52 3.83 -0.65
C HIS A 150 -2.75 3.13 0.49
N ILE A 151 -1.84 2.22 0.16
CA ILE A 151 -0.95 1.58 1.14
C ILE A 151 -0.17 2.62 1.94
N HIS A 152 0.38 3.64 1.26
CA HIS A 152 1.09 4.73 1.95
C HIS A 152 0.18 5.47 2.93
N THR A 153 -1.01 5.88 2.50
CA THR A 153 -1.96 6.61 3.34
C THR A 153 -2.37 5.81 4.57
N VAL A 154 -2.79 4.55 4.38
CA VAL A 154 -3.23 3.68 5.49
C VAL A 154 -2.08 3.40 6.46
N ALA A 155 -0.88 3.09 5.94
CA ALA A 155 0.28 2.86 6.79
C ALA A 155 0.64 4.10 7.62
N ASP A 156 0.56 5.30 7.03
CA ASP A 156 0.84 6.56 7.72
C ASP A 156 -0.22 6.85 8.80
N GLU A 157 -1.50 6.56 8.52
CA GLU A 157 -2.58 6.65 9.52
C GLU A 157 -2.35 5.70 10.71
N ILE A 158 -1.97 4.44 10.45
CA ILE A 158 -1.65 3.45 11.49
C ILE A 158 -0.44 3.92 12.31
N GLU A 159 0.62 4.42 11.67
CA GLU A 159 1.78 4.95 12.38
C GLU A 159 1.42 6.18 13.23
N GLN A 160 0.58 7.07 12.71
CA GLN A 160 0.11 8.25 13.43
C GLN A 160 -0.73 7.87 14.64
N GLN A 161 -1.61 6.88 14.50
CA GLN A 161 -2.42 6.34 15.60
C GLN A 161 -1.52 5.75 16.70
N ARG A 162 -0.52 4.94 16.33
CA ARG A 162 0.46 4.39 17.28
C ARG A 162 1.33 5.45 17.98
N LYS A 163 1.52 6.62 17.37
CA LYS A 163 2.22 7.75 17.99
C LYS A 163 1.33 8.51 18.97
N ARG A 164 0.01 8.52 18.73
CA ARG A 164 -0.98 9.12 19.64
C ARG A 164 -1.22 8.27 20.89
N ASP A 165 -0.96 6.96 20.82
CA ASP A 165 -0.95 6.10 22.00
C ASP A 165 0.10 6.61 22.99
N LEU A 166 -0.36 7.17 24.12
CA LEU A 166 0.52 7.65 25.18
C LEU A 166 1.42 6.51 25.68
N LYS A 167 2.67 6.84 26.00
CA LYS A 167 3.62 5.91 26.62
C LYS A 167 4.10 6.51 27.93
N LEU A 168 3.95 5.75 29.01
CA LEU A 168 4.50 6.08 30.31
C LEU A 168 5.95 5.63 30.35
N TYR A 169 6.87 6.58 30.57
CA TYR A 169 8.28 6.29 30.76
C TYR A 169 8.58 6.27 32.26
N MET A 170 9.08 5.14 32.76
CA MET A 170 9.46 4.99 34.16
C MET A 170 10.91 4.52 34.28
N ASN A 171 11.60 5.08 35.27
CA ASN A 171 12.95 4.65 35.64
C ASN A 171 12.83 3.53 36.68
N VAL A 172 13.23 2.31 36.31
CA VAL A 172 13.18 1.16 37.22
C VAL A 172 14.47 1.13 38.04
N THR A 173 14.38 1.62 39.28
CA THR A 173 15.44 1.57 40.29
C THR A 173 15.73 0.12 40.65
N GLY A 174 16.72 -0.48 40.00
CA GLY A 174 17.12 -1.87 40.21
C GLY A 174 17.84 -2.50 39.01
N ASN A 175 17.69 -1.93 37.80
CA ASN A 175 18.28 -2.48 36.59
C ASN A 175 19.08 -1.42 35.80
N ASN A 176 20.11 -0.85 36.43
CA ASN A 176 21.03 0.16 35.89
C ASN A 176 20.38 1.48 35.42
N GLY A 177 19.27 1.91 36.03
CA GLY A 177 18.66 3.22 35.74
C GLY A 177 18.13 3.38 34.30
N ARG A 178 17.88 2.27 33.60
CA ARG A 178 17.43 2.30 32.20
C ARG A 178 15.96 2.69 32.12
N TRP A 179 15.66 3.82 31.49
CA TRP A 179 14.31 4.23 31.14
C TRP A 179 13.58 3.12 30.37
N ARG A 180 12.38 2.74 30.82
CA ARG A 180 11.48 1.84 30.09
C ARG A 180 10.17 2.54 29.77
N SER A 181 9.62 2.28 28.59
CA SER A 181 8.30 2.77 28.18
C SER A 181 7.26 1.67 28.30
N ILE A 182 6.10 1.99 28.87
CA ILE A 182 4.92 1.12 28.92
C ILE A 182 3.78 1.86 28.19
N PRO A 183 2.98 1.18 27.36
CA PRO A 183 1.78 1.79 26.77
C PRO A 183 0.84 2.28 27.88
N PHE A 184 0.47 3.55 27.83
CA PHE A 184 -0.45 4.17 28.78
C PHE A 184 -1.83 4.22 28.16
N THR A 185 -2.70 3.32 28.61
CA THR A 185 -4.12 3.31 28.26
C THR A 185 -4.89 3.71 29.50
N HIS A 186 -5.34 4.96 29.56
CA HIS A 186 -6.11 5.46 30.70
C HIS A 186 -7.60 5.45 30.35
N PRO A 187 -8.47 4.88 31.20
CA PRO A 187 -9.92 4.83 30.94
C PRO A 187 -10.60 6.19 31.08
N SER A 188 -9.95 7.20 31.66
CA SER A 188 -10.50 8.56 31.74
C SER A 188 -10.04 9.41 30.57
N THR A 189 -11.00 9.93 29.82
CA THR A 189 -10.85 10.97 28.79
C THR A 189 -10.62 12.35 29.44
N PHE A 190 -10.18 13.32 28.65
CA PHE A 190 -9.99 14.71 29.12
C PHE A 190 -11.28 15.30 29.69
N ASP A 191 -12.44 14.87 29.20
CA ASP A 191 -13.76 15.23 29.73
C ASP A 191 -13.98 14.76 31.18
N THR A 192 -13.34 13.66 31.60
CA THR A 192 -13.38 13.17 32.99
C THR A 192 -12.30 13.80 33.88
N ILE A 193 -11.26 14.38 33.27
CA ILE A 193 -10.15 15.08 33.94
C ILE A 193 -10.40 16.59 33.97
N ALA A 194 -11.47 17.09 33.34
CA ALA A 194 -11.92 18.46 33.44
C ALA A 194 -12.23 18.77 34.91
N MET A 195 -11.20 19.21 35.62
CA MET A 195 -11.30 19.84 36.91
C MET A 195 -12.23 21.03 36.68
N GLU A 196 -13.43 20.94 37.23
CA GLU A 196 -14.47 21.96 37.22
C GLU A 196 -13.80 23.34 37.32
N ILE A 197 -13.89 24.13 36.25
CA ILE A 197 -13.15 25.40 36.02
C ILE A 197 -13.49 26.48 37.09
N GLU A 198 -14.34 26.14 38.06
CA GLU A 198 -14.70 26.96 39.22
C GLU A 198 -13.49 27.31 40.11
N SER A 199 -12.42 26.49 40.15
CA SER A 199 -11.28 26.74 41.06
C SER A 199 -10.22 27.73 40.56
N GLU A 200 -10.22 28.13 39.28
CA GLU A 200 -9.25 29.13 38.77
C GLU A 200 -9.53 30.55 39.27
N LYS A 201 -10.81 30.87 39.59
CA LYS A 201 -11.16 32.18 40.14
C LYS A 201 -10.67 32.36 41.58
N GLN A 202 -10.50 31.29 42.34
CA GLN A 202 -10.08 31.37 43.74
C GLN A 202 -8.56 31.43 43.91
N SER A 203 -7.81 30.98 42.89
CA SER A 203 -6.34 31.02 42.88
C SER A 203 -5.78 32.39 42.48
N GLN A 204 -6.53 33.19 41.70
CA GLN A 204 -6.13 34.56 41.34
C GLN A 204 -6.36 35.58 42.47
N VAL A 205 -7.22 35.29 43.45
CA VAL A 205 -7.50 36.20 44.58
C VAL A 205 -6.41 36.15 45.67
N ARG A 206 -5.52 35.15 45.67
CA ARG A 206 -4.52 34.97 46.74
C ARG A 206 -3.10 35.47 46.44
N PHE A 207 -2.84 35.96 45.24
CA PHE A 207 -1.56 36.61 44.88
C PHE A 207 -1.78 38.07 44.51
N GLY A 208 -2.32 38.82 45.46
CA GLY A 208 -2.33 40.28 45.41
C GLY A 208 -0.94 40.84 45.71
N ILE A 209 -0.43 41.60 44.73
CA ILE A 209 0.32 42.86 44.90
C ILE A 209 1.67 42.76 45.65
N PHE A 210 2.77 42.85 44.88
CA PHE A 210 3.93 43.65 45.29
C PHE A 210 4.30 44.62 44.16
N PRO A 211 4.34 45.94 44.41
CA PRO A 211 4.67 46.93 43.40
C PRO A 211 6.18 46.90 43.11
N GLN A 212 6.53 47.00 41.82
CA GLN A 212 7.91 47.28 41.42
C GLN A 212 8.30 48.69 41.90
N SER A 213 9.26 48.77 42.82
CA SER A 213 9.98 50.00 43.12
C SER A 213 11.34 50.04 42.39
N GLN A 214 11.69 51.26 42.02
CA GLN A 214 12.71 51.73 41.09
C GLN A 214 14.19 51.46 41.48
N THR A 215 14.99 51.23 40.43
CA THR A 215 16.25 51.92 40.00
C THR A 215 17.32 52.43 41.00
N ILE A 216 18.60 52.21 40.59
CA ILE A 216 19.89 52.91 40.89
C ILE A 216 20.51 52.56 42.28
N LEU A 217 21.77 52.14 42.47
CA LEU A 217 23.06 52.35 41.78
C LEU A 217 23.77 51.04 41.39
#